data_AF-A0AA49FPF6-F1
#
_entry.id   AF-A0AA49FPF6-F1
#
_cell.length_a   1.000
_cell.length_b   1.000
_cell.length_c   1.000
_cell.angle_alpha   90.00
_cell.angle_beta   90.00
_cell.angle_gamma   90.00
#
_symmetry.space_group_name_H-M   'P 1'
#
loop_
_entity.id
_entity.type
_entity.pdbx_description
1 polymer ?
#
loop_
_entity_poly.entity_id
_entity_poly.type
_entity_poly.pdbx_seq_one_letter_code
_entity_poly.pdbx_strand_id
1 'polypeptide(L)'
;MQASIPVFIISIICVAVTAAPQMSDIQLERTLADRGTMQRHIKCALSEGPCDPVGIRLRTLAPLVLRGSCPQCSTQETHQIRRTLAFVQRNYPWEWAKIVRQYG
;
A
#
# COMPACT_ATOMS: atom_id res chain seq x y z
N MET A 1 1.58 -0.02 -59.31
CA MET A 1 0.78 1.21 -59.18
C MET A 1 0.12 1.17 -57.81
N GLN A 2 0.43 2.16 -56.98
CA GLN A 2 0.04 2.29 -55.57
C GLN A 2 -1.47 2.51 -55.39
N ALA A 3 -2.04 1.91 -54.34
CA ALA A 3 -3.24 2.41 -53.69
C ALA A 3 -3.09 2.19 -52.17
N SER A 4 -2.74 3.27 -51.49
CA SER A 4 -2.59 3.37 -50.04
C SER A 4 -3.98 3.58 -49.42
N ILE A 5 -4.46 2.65 -48.61
CA ILE A 5 -5.66 2.84 -47.78
C ILE A 5 -5.17 3.01 -46.34
N PRO A 6 -5.41 4.16 -45.68
CA PRO A 6 -4.98 4.36 -44.31
C PRO A 6 -5.90 3.56 -43.39
N VAL A 7 -5.43 2.40 -42.92
CA VAL A 7 -6.07 1.67 -41.83
C VAL A 7 -5.83 2.47 -40.54
N PHE A 8 -6.77 3.34 -40.20
CA PHE A 8 -6.89 3.92 -38.87
C PHE A 8 -7.20 2.77 -37.90
N ILE A 9 -6.15 2.12 -37.39
CA ILE A 9 -6.24 1.16 -36.29
C ILE A 9 -6.59 1.97 -35.04
N ILE A 10 -7.90 2.10 -34.79
CA ILE A 10 -8.42 2.51 -33.49
C ILE A 10 -8.03 1.38 -32.52
N SER A 11 -6.89 1.57 -31.86
CA SER A 11 -6.47 0.75 -30.74
C SER A 11 -7.49 0.96 -29.62
N ILE A 12 -8.43 0.02 -29.52
CA ILE A 12 -9.27 -0.15 -28.33
C ILE A 12 -8.31 -0.58 -27.22
N ILE A 13 -7.79 0.41 -26.49
CA ILE A 13 -7.12 0.17 -25.22
C ILE A 13 -8.24 -0.23 -24.26
N CYS A 14 -8.47 -1.53 -24.13
CA CYS A 14 -9.20 -2.10 -23.00
C CYS A 14 -8.40 -1.77 -21.74
N VAL A 15 -8.75 -0.67 -21.06
CA VAL A 15 -8.31 -0.44 -19.68
C VAL A 15 -9.03 -1.49 -18.84
N ALA A 16 -8.40 -2.65 -18.65
CA ALA A 16 -8.82 -3.60 -17.64
C ALA A 16 -8.65 -2.91 -16.28
N VAL A 17 -9.76 -2.41 -15.73
CA VAL A 17 -9.82 -1.96 -14.35
C VAL A 17 -9.62 -3.20 -13.48
N THR A 18 -8.37 -3.50 -13.15
CA THR A 18 -8.03 -4.54 -12.20
C THR A 18 -8.48 -4.04 -10.83
N ALA A 19 -9.66 -4.50 -10.38
CA ALA A 19 -10.08 -4.32 -9.00
C ALA A 19 -8.96 -4.87 -8.11
N ALA A 20 -8.35 -4.01 -7.29
CA ALA A 20 -7.27 -4.41 -6.40
C ALA A 20 -7.75 -5.58 -5.54
N PRO A 21 -6.97 -6.67 -5.41
CA PRO A 21 -7.38 -7.83 -4.63
C PRO A 21 -7.70 -7.39 -3.21
N GLN A 22 -8.97 -7.56 -2.82
CA GLN A 22 -9.45 -7.21 -1.49
C GLN A 22 -8.86 -8.24 -0.51
N MET A 23 -7.92 -7.83 0.33
CA MET A 23 -7.40 -8.72 1.38
C MET A 23 -8.50 -8.94 2.43
N SER A 24 -8.77 -10.18 2.79
CA SER A 24 -9.66 -10.48 3.93
C SER A 24 -8.97 -10.17 5.26
N ASP A 25 -9.76 -9.96 6.33
CA ASP A 25 -9.21 -9.71 7.68
C ASP A 25 -8.35 -10.89 8.18
N ILE A 26 -8.71 -12.12 7.83
CA ILE A 26 -7.94 -13.33 8.19
C ILE A 26 -6.56 -13.31 7.51
N GLN A 27 -6.51 -12.90 6.24
CA GLN A 27 -5.23 -12.77 5.52
C GLN A 27 -4.39 -11.65 6.11
N LEU A 28 -5.01 -10.53 6.49
CA LEU A 28 -4.30 -9.45 7.17
C LEU A 28 -3.65 -9.95 8.47
N GLU A 29 -4.41 -10.64 9.33
CA GLU A 29 -3.88 -11.19 10.59
C GLU A 29 -2.70 -12.14 10.38
N ARG A 30 -2.79 -13.02 9.37
CA ARG A 30 -1.67 -13.92 9.02
C ARG A 30 -0.43 -13.14 8.59
N THR A 31 -0.61 -12.09 7.79
CA THR A 31 0.49 -11.22 7.37
C THR A 31 1.10 -10.44 8.54
N LEU A 32 0.26 -9.92 9.45
CA LEU A 32 0.72 -9.22 10.66
C LEU A 32 1.49 -10.16 11.60
N ALA A 33 1.05 -11.41 11.71
CA ALA A 33 1.72 -12.41 12.53
C ALA A 33 3.07 -12.85 11.95
N ASP A 34 3.29 -12.70 10.65
CA ASP A 34 4.60 -12.99 10.03
C ASP A 34 5.61 -11.87 10.31
N ARG A 35 6.45 -12.10 11.32
CA ARG A 35 7.52 -11.18 11.73
C ARG A 35 8.46 -10.81 10.57
N GLY A 36 8.76 -11.74 9.67
CA GLY A 36 9.69 -11.50 8.56
C GLY A 36 9.12 -10.51 7.54
N THR A 37 7.82 -10.63 7.25
CA THR A 37 7.12 -9.69 6.38
C THR A 37 6.92 -8.34 7.05
N MET A 38 6.51 -8.31 8.33
CA MET A 38 6.37 -7.05 9.06
C MET A 38 7.66 -6.26 9.18
N GLN A 39 8.79 -6.92 9.47
CA GLN A 39 10.09 -6.24 9.51
C GLN A 39 10.48 -5.63 8.15
N ARG A 40 10.17 -6.31 7.03
CA ARG A 40 10.41 -5.76 5.69
C ARG A 40 9.57 -4.51 5.43
N HIS A 41 8.27 -4.55 5.78
CA HIS A 41 7.39 -3.39 5.61
C HIS A 41 7.77 -2.22 6.53
N ILE A 42 8.20 -2.49 7.77
CA ILE A 42 8.69 -1.46 8.70
C ILE A 42 9.98 -0.82 8.16
N LYS A 43 10.93 -1.62 7.69
CA LYS A 43 12.16 -1.09 7.05
C LYS A 43 11.83 -0.25 5.82
N CYS A 44 10.88 -0.69 4.99
CA CYS A 44 10.40 0.10 3.87
C CYS A 44 9.82 1.46 4.33
N ALA A 45 8.96 1.46 5.36
CA ALA A 45 8.40 2.69 5.92
C ALA A 45 9.50 3.64 6.42
N LEU A 46 10.55 3.12 7.05
CA LEU A 46 11.70 3.90 7.51
C LEU A 46 12.72 4.23 6.41
N SER A 47 12.49 3.79 5.18
CA SER A 47 13.47 3.88 4.07
C SER A 47 14.82 3.20 4.38
N GLU A 48 14.81 2.19 5.25
CA GLU A 48 15.94 1.36 5.66
C GLU A 48 16.05 0.04 4.86
N GLY A 49 15.22 -0.14 3.82
CA GLY A 49 15.21 -1.38 3.04
C GLY A 49 14.34 -1.32 1.77
N PRO A 50 14.30 -2.42 1.00
CA PRO A 50 13.51 -2.49 -0.23
C PRO A 50 12.02 -2.42 0.08
N CYS A 51 11.29 -1.72 -0.79
CA CYS A 51 9.84 -1.61 -0.74
C CYS A 51 9.21 -2.36 -1.89
N ASP A 52 8.14 -3.09 -1.61
CA ASP A 52 7.21 -3.60 -2.60
C ASP A 52 6.16 -2.51 -2.97
N PRO A 53 5.38 -2.67 -4.04
CA PRO A 53 4.39 -1.67 -4.45
C PRO A 53 3.38 -1.31 -3.35
N VAL A 54 2.99 -2.26 -2.49
CA VAL A 54 2.10 -2.00 -1.35
C VAL A 54 2.82 -1.18 -0.29
N GLY A 55 4.06 -1.54 0.06
CA GLY A 55 4.91 -0.76 0.96
C GLY A 55 5.12 0.69 0.49
N ILE A 56 5.34 0.91 -0.81
CA ILE A 56 5.46 2.26 -1.39
C ILE A 56 4.15 3.04 -1.19
N ARG A 57 3.01 2.44 -1.52
CA ARG A 57 1.70 3.09 -1.36
C ARG A 57 1.43 3.44 0.11
N LEU A 58 1.70 2.52 1.03
CA LEU A 58 1.53 2.75 2.47
C LEU A 58 2.46 3.87 2.97
N ARG A 59 3.71 3.91 2.51
CA ARG A 59 4.66 4.97 2.85
C ARG A 59 4.18 6.35 2.38
N THR A 60 3.65 6.44 1.16
CA THR A 60 3.09 7.69 0.61
C THR A 60 1.87 8.16 1.41
N LEU A 61 1.04 7.22 1.89
CA LEU A 61 -0.17 7.52 2.66
C LEU A 61 0.09 7.73 4.15
N ALA A 62 1.24 7.28 4.67
CA ALA A 62 1.61 7.34 6.09
C ALA A 62 1.35 8.71 6.76
N PRO A 63 1.79 9.86 6.21
CA PRO A 63 1.55 11.16 6.86
C PRO A 63 0.07 11.54 6.94
N LEU A 64 -0.75 11.14 5.96
CA LEU A 64 -2.19 11.38 5.98
C LEU A 64 -2.85 10.54 7.08
N VAL A 65 -2.55 9.23 7.07
CA VAL A 65 -3.12 8.26 7.99
C VAL A 65 -2.77 8.59 9.44
N LEU A 66 -1.52 9.01 9.72
CA LEU A 66 -1.08 9.39 11.06
C LEU A 66 -1.82 10.64 11.59
N ARG A 67 -2.21 11.55 10.69
CA ARG A 67 -3.06 12.71 11.01
C ARG A 67 -4.55 12.37 11.15
N GLY A 68 -4.91 11.10 10.95
CA GLY A 68 -6.28 10.60 11.12
C GLY A 68 -7.15 10.69 9.86
N SER A 69 -6.58 10.95 8.68
CA SER A 69 -7.33 11.05 7.42
C SER A 69 -6.70 10.21 6.31
N CYS A 70 -7.51 9.54 5.50
CA CYS A 70 -7.02 8.98 4.23
C CYS A 70 -8.11 9.10 3.17
N PRO A 71 -8.21 10.23 2.46
CA PRO A 71 -9.24 10.43 1.44
C PRO A 71 -9.07 9.49 0.22
N GLN A 72 -7.87 8.93 0.04
CA GLN A 72 -7.56 7.99 -1.05
C GLN A 72 -7.64 6.51 -0.62
N CYS A 73 -8.07 6.23 0.61
CA CYS A 73 -8.28 4.88 1.10
C CYS A 73 -9.76 4.51 1.03
N SER A 74 -10.04 3.28 0.62
CA SER A 74 -11.35 2.66 0.82
C SER A 74 -11.64 2.43 2.31
N THR A 75 -12.90 2.15 2.66
CA THR A 75 -13.30 1.81 4.03
C THR A 75 -12.56 0.56 4.53
N GLN A 76 -12.38 -0.44 3.66
CA GLN A 76 -11.64 -1.66 3.99
C GLN A 76 -10.16 -1.34 4.23
N GLU A 77 -9.50 -0.62 3.31
CA GLU A 77 -8.10 -0.22 3.50
C GLU A 77 -7.91 0.58 4.80
N THR A 78 -8.83 1.49 5.10
CA THR A 78 -8.78 2.28 6.34
C THR A 78 -8.85 1.39 7.59
N HIS A 79 -9.73 0.39 7.60
CA HIS A 79 -9.82 -0.58 8.68
C HIS A 79 -8.52 -1.38 8.83
N GLN A 80 -7.99 -1.89 7.73
CA GLN A 80 -6.76 -2.68 7.71
C GLN A 80 -5.56 -1.85 8.16
N ILE A 81 -5.43 -0.63 7.67
CA ILE A 81 -4.36 0.30 8.07
C ILE A 81 -4.43 0.58 9.57
N ARG A 82 -5.59 0.92 10.12
CA ARG A 82 -5.75 1.16 11.57
C ARG A 82 -5.31 -0.05 12.39
N ARG A 83 -5.66 -1.25 11.93
CA ARG A 83 -5.29 -2.51 12.58
C ARG A 83 -3.79 -2.76 12.52
N THR A 84 -3.17 -2.54 11.36
CA THR A 84 -1.72 -2.60 11.18
C THR A 84 -0.99 -1.60 12.08
N LEU A 85 -1.46 -0.35 12.15
CA LEU A 85 -0.85 0.66 13.03
C LEU A 85 -0.95 0.26 14.50
N ALA A 86 -2.12 -0.19 14.96
CA ALA A 86 -2.30 -0.68 16.32
C ALA A 86 -1.39 -1.88 16.62
N PHE A 87 -1.19 -2.77 15.65
CA PHE A 87 -0.28 -3.91 15.78
C PHE A 87 1.19 -3.44 15.88
N VAL A 88 1.63 -2.52 15.03
CA VAL A 88 2.99 -1.98 15.04
C VAL A 88 3.27 -1.22 16.34
N GLN A 89 2.33 -0.38 16.80
CA GLN A 89 2.41 0.32 18.09
C GLN A 89 2.65 -0.64 19.26
N ARG A 90 1.94 -1.77 19.28
CA ARG A 90 1.99 -2.74 20.39
C ARG A 90 3.23 -3.64 20.32
N ASN A 91 3.64 -4.05 19.13
CA ASN A 91 4.68 -5.08 18.95
C ASN A 91 6.05 -4.53 18.55
N TYR A 92 6.11 -3.31 18.00
CA TYR A 92 7.34 -2.65 17.50
C TYR A 92 7.39 -1.18 17.96
N PRO A 93 7.38 -0.91 19.28
CA PRO A 93 7.25 0.45 19.81
C PRO A 93 8.42 1.37 19.45
N TRP A 94 9.63 0.82 19.29
CA TRP A 94 10.82 1.59 18.91
C TRP A 94 10.76 2.05 17.45
N GLU A 95 10.40 1.15 16.55
CA GLU A 95 10.22 1.45 15.13
C GLU A 95 9.01 2.36 14.92
N TRP A 96 7.93 2.15 15.68
CA TRP A 96 6.79 3.06 15.71
C TRP A 96 7.20 4.49 16.04
N ALA A 97 8.03 4.69 17.07
CA ALA A 97 8.52 6.01 17.45
C ALA A 97 9.34 6.67 16.33
N LYS A 98 10.13 5.90 15.57
CA LYS A 98 10.84 6.39 14.39
C LYS A 98 9.87 6.80 13.27
N ILE A 99 8.86 5.97 12.97
CA ILE A 99 7.85 6.25 11.94
C ILE A 99 7.09 7.53 12.28
N VAL A 100 6.64 7.70 13.52
CA VAL A 100 5.94 8.91 13.98
C VAL A 100 6.86 10.13 13.89
N ARG A 101 8.14 10.01 14.24
CA ARG A 101 9.09 11.12 14.08
C ARG A 101 9.28 11.53 12.62
N GLN A 102 9.20 10.59 11.70
CA GLN A 102 9.43 10.82 10.27
C GLN A 102 8.20 11.35 9.53
N TYR A 103 7.00 10.91 9.91
CA TYR A 103 5.75 11.19 9.17
C TYR A 103 4.67 11.91 9.98
N GLY A 104 4.82 12.01 11.32
CA GLY A 104 3.88 12.66 12.23
C GLY A 104 3.83 14.18 12.10
#